data_AF-A0A2V9SP61-F1
#
_entry.id   AF-A0A2V9SP61-F1
#
_cell.length_a   1.000
_cell.length_b   1.000
_cell.length_c   1.000
_cell.angle_alpha   90.00
_cell.angle_beta   90.00
_cell.angle_gamma   90.00
#
_symmetry.space_group_name_H-M   'P 1'
#
loop_
_entity.id
_entity.type
_entity.pdbx_description
1 polymer ?
#
loop_
_entity_poly.entity_id
_entity_poly.type
_entity_poly.pdbx_seq_one_letter_code
_entity_poly.pdbx_strand_id
1 'polypeptide(L)' 'MEIQFDELMTVSEIAKFLKVPVSWVYERSRRSGMEQIPHVKLGKYLRFSASEVRAWLAKQREF' A
#
# COMPACT_ATOMS: atom_id res chain seq x y z
N MET A 1 5.86 10.75 -18.23
CA MET A 1 5.82 10.65 -16.76
C MET A 1 6.91 9.69 -16.36
N GLU A 2 7.96 10.16 -15.69
CA GLU A 2 8.91 9.25 -15.06
C GLU A 2 8.17 8.46 -13.99
N ILE A 3 8.10 7.14 -14.16
CA ILE A 3 7.75 6.26 -13.06
C ILE A 3 8.96 6.30 -12.13
N GLN A 4 8.89 7.15 -11.12
CA GLN A 4 9.89 7.16 -10.07
C GLN A 4 9.68 5.87 -9.27
N PHE A 5 10.51 4.85 -9.53
CA PHE A 5 10.49 3.59 -8.80
C PHE A 5 11.02 3.85 -7.40
N ASP A 6 10.14 4.26 -6.50
CA ASP A 6 10.45 4.27 -5.09
C ASP A 6 10.59 2.83 -4.57
N GLU A 7 11.46 2.66 -3.57
CA GLU A 7 11.80 1.37 -2.99
C GLU A 7 10.52 0.63 -2.56
N LEU A 8 10.41 -0.63 -2.99
CA LEU A 8 9.25 -1.46 -2.71
C LEU A 8 9.31 -2.04 -1.30
N MET A 9 8.45 -1.51 -0.43
CA MET A 9 8.35 -1.92 0.97
C MET A 9 7.65 -3.27 1.11
N THR A 10 8.08 -4.07 2.08
CA THR A 10 7.38 -5.25 2.58
C THR A 10 6.11 -4.88 3.35
N VAL A 11 5.29 -5.88 3.67
CA VAL A 11 4.09 -5.71 4.52
C VAL A 11 4.44 -5.09 5.87
N SER A 12 5.52 -5.54 6.51
CA SER A 12 5.93 -5.03 7.84
C SER A 12 6.42 -3.59 7.77
N GLU A 13 7.17 -3.24 6.71
CA GLU A 13 7.68 -1.89 6.52
C GLU A 13 6.55 -0.89 6.24
N ILE A 14 5.60 -1.23 5.36
CA ILE A 14 4.48 -0.33 5.09
C ILE A 14 3.56 -0.20 6.31
N ALA A 15 3.37 -1.27 7.10
CA ALA A 15 2.63 -1.21 8.36
C ALA A 15 3.29 -0.24 9.34
N LYS A 16 4.61 -0.31 9.49
CA LYS A 16 5.39 0.62 10.31
C LYS A 16 5.31 2.05 9.78
N PHE A 17 5.43 2.24 8.47
CA PHE A 17 5.34 3.54 7.81
C PHE A 17 3.98 4.22 8.09
N LEU A 18 2.89 3.45 7.99
CA LEU A 18 1.53 3.92 8.25
C LEU A 18 1.16 3.97 9.73
N LYS A 19 2.02 3.43 10.62
CA LYS A 19 1.76 3.27 12.06
C LYS A 19 0.49 2.46 12.35
N VAL A 20 0.27 1.37 11.60
CA VAL A 20 -0.86 0.45 11.76
C VAL A 20 -0.40 -0.97 12.03
N PRO A 21 -1.25 -1.86 12.58
CA PRO A 21 -0.93 -3.28 12.67
C PRO A 21 -0.73 -3.94 11.29
N VAL A 22 0.15 -4.94 11.20
CA VAL A 22 0.34 -5.74 9.98
C VAL A 22 -0.96 -6.41 9.50
N SER A 23 -1.82 -6.82 10.43
CA SER A 23 -3.13 -7.40 10.12
C SER A 23 -4.04 -6.45 9.34
N TRP A 24 -3.95 -5.14 9.60
CA TRP A 24 -4.68 -4.10 8.85
C TRP A 24 -4.23 -4.06 7.39
N VAL A 25 -2.92 -4.18 7.13
CA VAL A 25 -2.38 -4.21 5.76
C VAL A 25 -2.93 -5.43 5.01
N TYR A 26 -2.88 -6.62 5.62
CA TYR A 26 -3.45 -7.82 5.00
C TYR A 26 -4.96 -7.71 4.74
N GLU A 27 -5.71 -7.13 5.68
CA GLU A 27 -7.13 -6.88 5.49
C GLU A 27 -7.38 -5.97 4.28
N ARG A 28 -6.67 -4.84 4.19
CA ARG A 28 -6.82 -3.88 3.09
C ARG A 28 -6.32 -4.43 1.76
N SER A 29 -5.30 -5.29 1.74
CA SER A 29 -4.84 -5.94 0.51
C SER A 29 -5.87 -6.91 -0.08
N ARG A 30 -6.76 -7.46 0.74
CA ARG A 30 -7.85 -8.37 0.31
C ARG A 30 -9.11 -7.65 -0.16
N ARG A 31 -9.25 -6.35 0.12
CA ARG A 31 -10.39 -5.55 -0.35
C ARG A 31 -10.34 -5.35 -1.87
N SER A 32 -11.38 -4.75 -2.42
CA SER A 32 -11.51 -4.47 -3.86
C SER A 32 -11.76 -2.98 -4.11
N GLY A 33 -11.45 -2.53 -5.33
CA GLY A 33 -11.69 -1.15 -5.75
C GLY A 33 -10.91 -0.12 -4.93
N MET A 34 -11.56 1.01 -4.61
CA MET A 34 -10.91 2.16 -3.95
C MET A 34 -10.46 1.87 -2.50
N GLU A 35 -10.98 0.83 -1.86
CA GLU A 35 -10.59 0.43 -0.51
C GLU A 35 -9.37 -0.49 -0.48
N GLN A 36 -8.96 -1.01 -1.64
CA GLN A 36 -7.78 -1.86 -1.75
C GLN A 36 -6.53 -1.00 -1.70
N ILE A 37 -5.65 -1.29 -0.74
CA ILE A 37 -4.34 -0.63 -0.68
C ILE A 37 -3.51 -1.00 -1.94
N PRO A 38 -2.93 -0.02 -2.67
CA PRO A 38 -2.09 -0.28 -3.83
C PRO A 38 -0.91 -1.17 -3.46
N HIS A 39 -0.69 -2.23 -4.25
CA HIS A 39 0.40 -3.17 -4.03
C HIS A 39 0.73 -3.92 -5.32
N VAL A 40 1.97 -4.40 -5.38
CA VAL A 40 2.47 -5.31 -6.41
C VAL A 40 2.59 -6.72 -5.84
N LYS A 41 2.10 -7.71 -6.58
CA LYS A 41 2.26 -9.13 -6.25
C LYS A 41 3.51 -9.70 -6.91
N LEU A 42 4.43 -10.22 -6.11
CA LEU A 42 5.60 -10.97 -6.56
C LEU A 42 5.46 -12.42 -6.06
N GLY A 43 4.66 -13.22 -6.78
CA GLY A 43 4.25 -14.55 -6.31
C GLY A 43 3.46 -14.46 -5.00
N LYS A 44 3.99 -15.07 -3.93
CA LYS A 44 3.37 -15.02 -2.58
C LYS A 44 3.64 -13.71 -1.82
N TYR A 45 4.51 -12.85 -2.33
CA TYR A 45 4.95 -11.65 -1.64
C TYR A 45 4.14 -10.42 -2.09
N LEU A 46 3.75 -9.60 -1.13
CA LEU A 46 3.19 -8.27 -1.37
C LEU A 46 4.29 -7.22 -1.22
N ARG A 47 4.27 -6.24 -2.12
CA ARG A 47 5.18 -5.10 -2.11
C ARG A 47 4.42 -3.80 -2.31
N PHE A 48 4.89 -2.73 -1.68
CA PHE A 48 4.16 -1.47 -1.59
C PHE A 48 5.09 -0.32 -1.96
N SER A 49 4.65 0.53 -2.90
CA SER A 49 5.27 1.83 -3.15
C SER A 49 4.73 2.82 -2.11
N ALA A 50 5.63 3.54 -1.44
CA ALA A 50 5.25 4.51 -0.43
C ALA A 50 4.52 5.72 -1.05
N SER A 51 4.92 6.10 -2.27
CA SER A 51 4.31 7.19 -3.03
C SER A 51 2.88 6.84 -3.46
N GLU A 52 2.65 5.65 -4.00
CA GLU A 52 1.32 5.17 -4.40
C GLU A 52 0.37 5.07 -3.20
N VAL A 53 0.85 4.51 -2.07
CA VAL A 53 0.04 4.39 -0.85
C VAL A 53 -0.32 5.77 -0.29
N ARG A 54 0.59 6.75 -0.31
CA ARG A 54 0.28 8.14 0.10
C ARG A 54 -0.76 8.77 -0.83
N ALA A 55 -0.62 8.62 -2.14
CA ALA A 55 -1.57 9.15 -3.11
C ALA A 55 -2.96 8.51 -2.93
N TRP A 56 -3.02 7.21 -2.66
CA TRP A 56 -4.26 6.51 -2.34
C TRP A 56 -4.91 7.00 -1.04
N LEU A 57 -4.14 7.20 0.03
CA LEU A 57 -4.66 7.78 1.28
C LEU A 57 -5.19 9.20 1.10
N ALA A 58 -4.54 10.01 0.26
CA ALA A 58 -5.00 11.37 -0.03
C ALA A 58 -6.40 11.36 -0.67
N LYS A 59 -6.64 10.46 -1.62
CA LYS A 59 -7.95 10.28 -2.27
C LYS A 59 -9.07 9.83 -1.32
N GLN A 60 -8.72 9.19 -0.20
CA GLN A 60 -9.71 8.76 0.79
C GLN A 60 -10.15 9.87 1.74
N ARG A 61 -9.43 11.00 1.82
CA ARG A 61 -9.82 12.15 2.64
C ARG A 61 -10.91 13.01 2.00
N GLU A 62 -11.17 12.82 0.71
CA GLU A 62 -12.15 13.58 -0.06
C GLU A 62 -13.57 12.97 -0.02
N PHE A 63 -13.76 11.92 0.80
CA PHE A 63 -15.03 11.27 1.08
C PHE A 63 -15.25 11.19 2.60
#